data_AF-A0A6N3R5E4-F1
#
_entry.id   AF-A0A6N3R5E4-F1
#
_cell.length_a   1.000
_cell.length_b   1.000
_cell.length_c   1.000
_cell.angle_alpha   90.00
_cell.angle_beta   90.00
_cell.angle_gamma   90.00
#
_symmetry.space_group_name_H-M   'P 1'
#
loop_
_entity.id
_entity.type
_entity.pdbx_description
1 polymer ?
#
loop_
_entity_poly.entity_id
_entity_poly.type
_entity_poly.pdbx_seq_one_letter_code
_entity_poly.pdbx_strand_id
1 'polypeptide(L)'
;MLPLIGLPCSVAHLPLRKQAAKLQTVRSIGLVQDGTLYCSSIFGYRNVPVVDILAELPAPQPLLRLTIDRALIKGSPVLIQWTPAAGSSNAGVMEMINIDLLTAMLLEPQLQQISSASLTVDKRHLLYGNGLVDSLPQPEDNENYQVSSQRFPFTINVNGPGATALAWHYLPTQLPLAVLLSLR
;
A
#
# COMPACT_ATOMS: atom_id res chain seq x y z
N MET A 1 -3.00 -8.06 18.71
CA MET A 1 -3.58 -6.72 18.97
C MET A 1 -5.04 -6.81 19.39
N LEU A 2 -5.86 -7.68 18.77
CA LEU A 2 -7.26 -7.90 19.14
C LEU A 2 -7.54 -8.06 20.66
N PRO A 3 -6.70 -8.74 21.46
CA PRO A 3 -6.95 -8.86 22.91
C PRO A 3 -6.86 -7.55 23.70
N LEU A 4 -6.38 -6.46 23.09
CA LEU A 4 -6.27 -5.15 23.73
C LEU A 4 -7.57 -4.32 23.61
N ILE A 5 -8.49 -4.71 22.73
CA ILE A 5 -9.77 -4.03 22.55
C ILE A 5 -10.57 -4.11 23.85
N GLY A 6 -11.21 -3.01 24.25
CA GLY A 6 -11.96 -2.91 25.52
C GLY A 6 -11.11 -2.54 26.72
N LEU A 7 -9.78 -2.66 26.65
CA LEU A 7 -8.91 -2.16 27.70
C LEU A 7 -8.83 -0.63 27.66
N PRO A 8 -8.72 0.04 28.81
CA PRO A 8 -8.47 1.49 28.87
C PRO A 8 -7.21 1.85 28.08
N CYS A 9 -7.24 3.01 27.41
CA CYS A 9 -6.09 3.42 26.59
C CYS A 9 -4.81 3.58 27.43
N SER A 10 -4.91 3.98 28.70
CA SER A 10 -3.78 4.02 29.63
C SER A 10 -3.05 2.67 29.79
N VAL A 11 -3.77 1.55 29.61
CA VAL A 11 -3.22 0.19 29.67
C VAL A 11 -2.75 -0.27 28.29
N ALA A 12 -3.53 0.00 27.25
CA ALA A 12 -3.26 -0.49 25.89
C ALA A 12 -2.16 0.30 25.16
N HIS A 13 -1.94 1.58 25.50
CA HIS A 13 -1.09 2.48 24.72
C HIS A 13 0.36 2.03 24.61
N LEU A 14 0.98 1.60 25.71
CA LEU A 14 2.37 1.11 25.69
C LEU A 14 2.54 -0.16 24.84
N PRO A 15 1.70 -1.22 25.00
CA PRO A 15 1.70 -2.36 24.09
C PRO A 15 1.55 -1.97 22.62
N LEU A 16 0.63 -1.05 22.29
CA LEU A 16 0.42 -0.58 20.92
C LEU A 16 1.67 0.12 20.37
N ARG A 17 2.32 0.98 21.16
CA ARG A 17 3.59 1.64 20.78
C ARG A 17 4.69 0.64 20.50
N LYS A 18 4.86 -0.35 21.39
CA LYS A 18 5.86 -1.41 21.20
C LYS A 18 5.59 -2.20 19.92
N GLN A 19 4.34 -2.49 19.61
CA GLN A 19 3.97 -3.21 18.40
C GLN A 19 4.23 -2.37 17.15
N ALA A 20 3.80 -1.12 17.12
CA ALA A 20 4.05 -0.22 15.99
C ALA A 20 5.56 -0.05 15.74
N ALA A 21 6.36 0.12 16.81
CA ALA A 21 7.81 0.25 16.69
C ALA A 21 8.52 -1.00 16.14
N LYS A 22 7.93 -2.20 16.30
CA LYS A 22 8.48 -3.43 15.72
C LYS A 22 8.20 -3.55 14.22
N LEU A 23 7.17 -2.87 13.72
CA LEU A 23 6.69 -2.96 12.35
C LEU A 23 7.16 -1.72 11.59
N GLN A 24 8.27 -1.83 10.86
CA GLN A 24 8.91 -0.69 10.18
C GLN A 24 7.99 0.11 9.26
N THR A 25 6.98 -0.54 8.69
CA THR A 25 6.06 0.06 7.72
C THR A 25 4.77 0.56 8.37
N VAL A 26 4.51 0.30 9.66
CA VAL A 26 3.28 0.75 10.32
C VAL A 26 3.49 2.14 10.94
N ARG A 27 2.68 3.12 10.52
CA ARG A 27 2.69 4.49 11.08
C ARG A 27 1.95 4.58 12.40
N SER A 28 0.80 3.91 12.50
CA SER A 28 -0.04 3.92 13.70
C SER A 28 -0.91 2.67 13.77
N ILE A 29 -1.18 2.23 15.00
CA ILE A 29 -2.15 1.19 15.31
C ILE A 29 -3.22 1.82 16.18
N GLY A 30 -4.48 1.62 15.82
CA GLY A 30 -5.66 2.13 16.49
C GLY A 30 -6.54 1.01 17.03
N LEU A 31 -7.06 1.18 18.24
CA LEU A 31 -8.13 0.35 18.78
C LEU A 31 -9.45 1.09 18.61
N VAL A 32 -10.42 0.37 18.06
CA VAL A 32 -11.75 0.88 17.76
C VAL A 32 -12.76 0.11 18.59
N GLN A 33 -13.67 0.83 19.21
CA GLN A 33 -14.79 0.29 19.96
C GLN A 33 -16.00 1.18 19.71
N ASP A 34 -17.16 0.57 19.48
CA ASP A 34 -18.42 1.26 19.19
C ASP A 34 -18.27 2.30 18.06
N GLY A 35 -17.53 1.95 17.01
CA GLY A 35 -17.27 2.83 15.86
C GLY A 35 -16.34 4.02 16.15
N THR A 36 -15.70 4.06 17.33
CA THR A 36 -14.81 5.14 17.74
C THR A 36 -13.39 4.65 17.89
N LEU A 37 -12.44 5.30 17.21
CA LEU A 37 -11.02 5.16 17.49
C LEU A 37 -10.74 5.81 18.86
N TYR A 38 -10.63 4.98 19.89
CA TYR A 38 -10.49 5.45 21.27
C TYR A 38 -9.04 5.45 21.79
N CYS A 39 -8.18 4.64 21.16
CA CYS A 39 -6.76 4.57 21.51
C CYS A 39 -5.89 4.43 20.27
N SER A 40 -4.79 5.17 20.21
CA SER A 40 -3.83 5.17 19.11
C SER A 40 -2.42 4.98 19.66
N SER A 41 -1.60 4.18 18.98
CA SER A 41 -0.19 3.99 19.32
C SER A 41 0.57 5.33 19.33
N ILE A 42 0.31 6.23 18.38
CA ILE A 42 1.05 7.49 18.27
C ILE A 42 0.42 8.63 19.07
N PHE A 43 -0.91 8.70 19.13
CA PHE A 43 -1.62 9.84 19.76
C PHE A 43 -2.15 9.54 21.17
N GLY A 44 -2.09 8.30 21.65
CA GLY A 44 -2.71 7.92 22.92
C GLY A 44 -4.23 7.95 22.84
N TYR A 45 -4.90 8.51 23.86
CA TYR A 45 -6.36 8.58 23.91
C TYR A 45 -6.92 9.40 22.75
N ARG A 46 -8.00 8.91 22.15
CA ARG A 46 -8.70 9.55 21.04
C ARG A 46 -10.21 9.44 21.25
N ASN A 47 -10.93 10.28 20.52
CA ASN A 47 -12.38 10.23 20.44
C ASN A 47 -12.78 10.64 19.00
N VAL A 48 -12.45 9.76 18.05
CA VAL A 48 -12.65 10.02 16.62
C VAL A 48 -13.53 8.92 16.03
N PRO A 49 -14.69 9.26 15.47
CA PRO A 49 -15.49 8.32 14.70
C PRO A 49 -14.67 7.76 13.53
N VAL A 50 -14.63 6.43 13.37
CA VAL A 50 -13.80 5.83 12.31
C VAL A 50 -14.35 6.10 10.91
N VAL A 51 -15.64 6.43 10.79
CA VAL A 51 -16.29 6.85 9.55
C VAL A 51 -15.67 8.14 8.99
N ASP A 52 -15.17 9.03 9.86
CA ASP A 52 -14.51 10.28 9.44
C ASP A 52 -13.10 10.03 8.87
N ILE A 53 -12.51 8.89 9.24
CA ILE A 53 -11.21 8.42 8.74
C ILE A 53 -11.41 7.68 7.41
N LEU A 54 -12.36 6.74 7.38
CA LEU A 54 -12.69 5.93 6.22
C LEU A 54 -14.18 5.57 6.30
N ALA A 55 -14.97 6.05 5.34
CA ALA A 55 -16.43 5.96 5.35
C ALA A 55 -16.98 4.52 5.43
N GLU A 56 -16.19 3.54 5.00
CA GLU A 56 -16.53 2.11 5.03
C GLU A 56 -16.34 1.47 6.42
N LEU A 57 -15.79 2.20 7.39
CA LEU A 57 -15.55 1.72 8.74
C LEU A 57 -16.63 2.21 9.73
N PRO A 58 -16.98 1.39 10.73
CA PRO A 58 -16.49 0.03 10.97
C PRO A 58 -17.13 -0.99 10.01
N ALA A 59 -16.43 -2.08 9.73
CA ALA A 59 -16.89 -3.11 8.80
C ALA A 59 -16.90 -4.51 9.44
N PRO A 60 -17.84 -5.39 9.07
CA PRO A 60 -17.93 -6.75 9.63
C PRO A 60 -16.83 -7.69 9.11
N GLN A 61 -16.16 -7.33 8.01
CA GLN A 61 -15.09 -8.10 7.40
C GLN A 61 -13.78 -7.31 7.41
N PRO A 62 -12.62 -7.98 7.37
CA PRO A 62 -11.35 -7.30 7.16
C PRO A 62 -11.37 -6.45 5.90
N LEU A 63 -10.82 -5.24 5.98
CA LEU A 63 -10.72 -4.34 4.83
C LEU A 63 -9.30 -3.88 4.63
N LEU A 64 -8.96 -3.60 3.38
CA LEU A 64 -7.73 -2.96 2.98
C LEU A 64 -8.08 -1.81 2.03
N ARG A 65 -7.66 -0.59 2.33
CA ARG A 65 -7.99 0.61 1.53
C ARG A 65 -6.81 1.55 1.39
N LEU A 66 -6.59 2.01 0.15
CA LEU A 66 -5.68 3.13 -0.13
C LEU A 66 -6.41 4.44 0.04
N THR A 67 -5.86 5.33 0.86
CA THR A 67 -6.42 6.65 1.12
C THR A 67 -5.30 7.66 1.39
N ILE A 68 -5.69 8.91 1.68
CA ILE A 68 -4.80 9.98 2.11
C ILE A 68 -4.90 10.14 3.62
N ASP A 69 -3.75 10.22 4.28
CA ASP A 69 -3.68 10.50 5.71
C ASP A 69 -4.12 11.94 5.96
N ARG A 70 -5.07 12.11 6.88
CA ARG A 70 -5.61 13.41 7.31
C ARG A 70 -5.15 13.80 8.72
N ALA A 71 -4.48 12.89 9.43
CA ALA A 71 -4.17 13.02 10.85
C ALA A 71 -2.68 13.21 11.11
N LEU A 72 -1.83 12.27 10.67
CA LEU A 72 -0.42 12.24 11.08
C LEU A 72 0.49 12.96 10.07
N ILE A 73 0.54 12.48 8.84
CA ILE A 73 1.31 13.09 7.74
C ILE A 73 0.31 13.52 6.67
N LYS A 74 -0.29 14.70 6.90
CA LYS A 74 -1.38 15.21 6.06
C LYS A 74 -1.00 15.23 4.59
N GLY A 75 -1.86 14.67 3.74
CA GLY A 75 -1.68 14.68 2.29
C GLY A 75 -0.86 13.51 1.75
N SER A 76 -0.19 12.73 2.61
CA SER A 76 0.55 11.55 2.17
C SER A 76 -0.38 10.34 2.00
N PRO A 77 -0.11 9.45 1.03
CA PRO A 77 -0.87 8.23 0.88
C PRO A 77 -0.60 7.28 2.05
N VAL A 78 -1.62 6.52 2.42
CA VAL A 78 -1.57 5.47 3.43
C VAL A 78 -2.42 4.29 3.00
N LEU A 79 -2.00 3.11 3.44
CA LEU A 79 -2.79 1.90 3.34
C LEU A 79 -3.41 1.63 4.71
N ILE A 80 -4.73 1.64 4.80
CA ILE A 80 -5.45 1.28 6.02
C ILE A 80 -5.84 -0.19 5.95
N GLN A 81 -5.42 -0.95 6.96
CA GLN A 81 -5.89 -2.31 7.20
C GLN A 81 -6.82 -2.31 8.41
N TRP A 82 -8.03 -2.82 8.21
CA TRP A 82 -9.02 -3.03 9.25
C TRP A 82 -9.14 -4.51 9.57
N THR A 83 -9.11 -4.85 10.86
CA THR A 83 -9.35 -6.21 11.35
C THR A 83 -10.43 -6.16 12.43
N PRO A 84 -11.66 -6.63 12.14
CA PRO A 84 -12.75 -6.61 13.11
C PRO A 84 -12.49 -7.56 14.27
N ALA A 85 -13.04 -7.23 15.44
CA ALA A 85 -13.08 -8.14 16.57
C ALA A 85 -14.08 -9.27 16.30
N ALA A 86 -13.75 -10.49 16.74
CA ALA A 86 -14.64 -11.63 16.57
C ALA A 86 -16.02 -11.35 17.22
N GLY A 87 -17.10 -11.54 16.45
CA GLY A 87 -18.45 -11.31 16.92
C GLY A 87 -18.86 -9.83 17.07
N SER A 88 -18.05 -8.88 16.63
CA SER A 88 -18.39 -7.45 16.62
C SER A 88 -18.30 -6.86 15.22
N SER A 89 -19.31 -6.08 14.83
CA SER A 89 -19.28 -5.25 13.63
C SER A 89 -18.68 -3.86 13.86
N ASN A 90 -18.53 -3.44 15.13
CA ASN A 90 -18.24 -2.05 15.49
C ASN A 90 -16.93 -1.87 16.27
N ALA A 91 -16.23 -2.97 16.56
CA ALA A 91 -14.95 -2.97 17.24
C ALA A 91 -13.89 -3.71 16.43
N GLY A 92 -12.64 -3.30 16.58
CA GLY A 92 -11.54 -3.88 15.81
C GLY A 92 -10.23 -3.11 15.97
N VAL A 93 -9.24 -3.55 15.19
CA VAL A 93 -7.94 -2.91 15.08
C VAL A 93 -7.83 -2.25 13.72
N MET A 94 -7.40 -0.98 13.71
CA MET A 94 -7.06 -0.24 12.51
C MET A 94 -5.55 -0.03 12.46
N GLU A 95 -4.90 -0.51 11.42
CA GLU A 95 -3.48 -0.26 11.17
C GLU A 95 -3.34 0.71 10.00
N MET A 96 -2.60 1.79 10.21
CA MET A 96 -2.23 2.74 9.18
C MET A 96 -0.79 2.47 8.77
N ILE A 97 -0.60 2.07 7.53
CA ILE A 97 0.67 1.62 6.97
C ILE A 97 1.25 2.72 6.08
N ASN A 98 2.55 2.97 6.22
CA ASN A 98 3.36 3.81 5.36
C ASN A 98 3.52 3.14 4.01
N ILE A 99 2.60 3.45 3.10
CA ILE A 99 2.57 2.80 1.81
C ILE A 99 3.65 3.33 0.87
N ASP A 100 4.07 4.60 1.00
CA ASP A 100 5.17 5.16 0.21
C ASP A 100 6.47 4.35 0.38
N LEU A 101 6.81 4.03 1.64
CA LEU A 101 7.99 3.23 1.96
C LEU A 101 7.87 1.82 1.37
N LEU A 102 6.69 1.19 1.50
CA LEU A 102 6.45 -0.13 0.93
C LEU A 102 6.55 -0.11 -0.60
N THR A 103 5.95 0.87 -1.27
CA THR A 103 6.04 0.98 -2.73
C THR A 103 7.44 1.33 -3.17
N ALA A 104 8.19 2.14 -2.43
CA ALA A 104 9.59 2.37 -2.74
C ALA A 104 10.37 1.05 -2.71
N MET A 105 10.21 0.23 -1.66
CA MET A 105 10.92 -1.05 -1.56
C MET A 105 10.45 -2.11 -2.58
N LEU A 106 9.16 -2.13 -2.91
CA LEU A 106 8.56 -3.15 -3.78
C LEU A 106 8.67 -2.81 -5.26
N LEU A 107 8.57 -1.53 -5.58
CA LEU A 107 8.45 -1.02 -6.94
C LEU A 107 9.68 -0.26 -7.39
N GLU A 108 10.78 -0.19 -6.60
CA GLU A 108 12.04 0.44 -7.04
C GLU A 108 12.42 -0.17 -8.40
N PRO A 109 12.15 0.54 -9.50
CA PRO A 109 12.26 -0.10 -10.79
C PRO A 109 13.75 -0.23 -11.05
N GLN A 110 14.23 -1.44 -11.34
CA GLN A 110 15.55 -1.55 -11.95
C GLN A 110 15.49 -0.79 -13.28
N LEU A 111 16.15 0.36 -13.29
CA LEU A 111 15.97 1.52 -14.17
C LEU A 111 16.08 1.27 -15.69
N GLN A 112 16.21 0.02 -16.16
CA GLN A 112 16.42 -0.25 -17.58
C GLN A 112 15.18 -0.71 -18.34
N GLN A 113 14.10 -1.18 -17.68
CA GLN A 113 13.02 -1.87 -18.40
C GLN A 113 11.58 -1.58 -17.92
N ILE A 114 11.38 -0.80 -16.86
CA ILE A 114 10.04 -0.47 -16.35
C ILE A 114 9.78 1.01 -16.58
N SER A 115 8.73 1.34 -17.33
CA SER A 115 8.32 2.73 -17.58
C SER A 115 7.43 3.26 -16.47
N SER A 116 6.62 2.41 -15.84
CA SER A 116 5.83 2.77 -14.66
C SER A 116 5.46 1.55 -13.83
N ALA A 117 5.24 1.76 -12.53
CA ALA A 117 4.78 0.74 -11.61
C ALA A 117 3.72 1.32 -10.67
N SER A 118 2.70 0.52 -10.34
CA SER A 118 1.61 0.93 -9.47
C SER A 118 1.13 -0.19 -8.56
N LEU A 119 0.63 0.19 -7.39
CA LEU A 119 -0.11 -0.68 -6.47
C LEU A 119 -1.59 -0.28 -6.51
N THR A 120 -2.45 -1.22 -6.85
CA THR A 120 -3.91 -1.04 -6.84
C THR A 120 -4.51 -1.76 -5.65
N VAL A 121 -5.39 -1.07 -4.92
CA VAL A 121 -6.21 -1.65 -3.85
C VAL A 121 -7.63 -1.17 -4.07
N ASP A 122 -8.55 -2.10 -4.29
CA ASP A 122 -9.91 -1.78 -4.72
C ASP A 122 -9.89 -0.88 -5.98
N LYS A 123 -10.51 0.30 -5.95
CA LYS A 123 -10.58 1.24 -7.10
C LYS A 123 -9.56 2.37 -7.04
N ARG A 124 -8.54 2.25 -6.20
CA ARG A 124 -7.55 3.31 -5.96
C ARG A 124 -6.16 2.80 -6.30
N HIS A 125 -5.35 3.68 -6.89
CA HIS A 125 -4.06 3.30 -7.44
C HIS A 125 -2.95 4.19 -6.89
N LEU A 126 -1.92 3.61 -6.32
CA LEU A 126 -0.71 4.30 -5.92
C LEU A 126 0.34 4.14 -7.02
N LEU A 127 0.57 5.19 -7.79
CA LEU A 127 1.52 5.24 -8.89
C LEU A 127 2.88 5.70 -8.36
N TYR A 128 3.93 4.93 -8.63
CA TYR A 128 5.29 5.26 -8.23
C TYR A 128 5.70 6.61 -8.85
N GLY A 129 6.17 7.55 -8.01
CA GLY A 129 6.55 8.91 -8.42
C GLY A 129 5.39 9.93 -8.50
N ASN A 130 4.13 9.49 -8.58
CA ASN A 130 2.97 10.37 -8.78
C ASN A 130 1.96 10.32 -7.63
N GLY A 131 2.09 9.36 -6.71
CA GLY A 131 1.21 9.22 -5.56
C GLY A 131 -0.14 8.58 -5.91
N LEU A 132 -1.17 8.91 -5.14
CA LEU A 132 -2.49 8.27 -5.23
C LEU A 132 -3.34 8.89 -6.34
N VAL A 133 -3.83 8.07 -7.26
CA VAL A 133 -4.64 8.46 -8.41
C VAL A 133 -5.93 7.63 -8.50
N ASP A 134 -6.95 8.20 -9.13
CA ASP A 134 -8.26 7.56 -9.33
C ASP A 134 -8.31 6.62 -10.54
N SER A 135 -7.41 6.81 -11.50
CA SER A 135 -7.30 5.97 -12.69
C SER A 135 -5.84 5.84 -13.10
N LEU A 136 -5.45 4.66 -13.58
CA LEU A 136 -4.13 4.45 -14.16
C LEU A 136 -4.05 5.10 -15.55
N PRO A 137 -2.89 5.71 -15.90
CA PRO A 137 -2.67 6.20 -17.25
C PRO A 137 -2.71 5.05 -18.25
N GLN A 138 -3.17 5.33 -19.46
CA GLN A 138 -3.21 4.36 -20.54
C GLN A 138 -1.77 4.05 -20.98
N PRO A 139 -1.36 2.77 -21.12
CA PRO A 139 -0.03 2.44 -21.56
C PRO A 139 0.13 2.80 -23.05
N GLU A 140 1.03 3.72 -23.38
CA GLU A 140 1.47 3.98 -24.75
C GLU A 140 2.45 2.87 -25.16
N ASP A 141 2.08 2.02 -26.14
CA ASP A 141 2.90 0.95 -26.74
C ASP A 141 3.65 0.01 -25.78
N ASN A 142 3.20 -0.06 -24.53
CA ASN A 142 3.83 -0.79 -23.45
C ASN A 142 3.02 -2.04 -23.10
N GLU A 143 3.72 -3.13 -22.82
CA GLU A 143 3.14 -4.34 -22.25
C GLU A 143 2.81 -4.07 -20.77
N ASN A 144 1.60 -4.46 -20.36
CA ASN A 144 1.12 -4.32 -19.00
C ASN A 144 1.14 -5.68 -18.31
N TYR A 145 1.96 -5.80 -17.27
CA TYR A 145 2.04 -6.98 -16.43
C TYR A 145 1.34 -6.73 -15.10
N GLN A 146 0.36 -7.58 -14.78
CA GLN A 146 -0.43 -7.47 -13.56
C GLN A 146 -0.29 -8.73 -12.71
N VAL A 147 0.00 -8.54 -11.42
CA VAL A 147 0.08 -9.62 -10.43
C VAL A 147 -0.81 -9.29 -9.26
N SER A 148 -1.82 -10.11 -9.03
CA SER A 148 -2.74 -9.99 -7.91
C SER A 148 -2.29 -10.85 -6.73
N SER A 149 -2.35 -10.27 -5.52
CA SER A 149 -2.04 -11.00 -4.29
C SER A 149 -3.11 -12.03 -3.99
N GLN A 150 -2.69 -13.23 -3.60
CA GLN A 150 -3.61 -14.31 -3.22
C GLN A 150 -4.14 -14.16 -1.79
N ARG A 151 -3.49 -13.34 -0.95
CA ARG A 151 -3.79 -13.21 0.49
C ARG A 151 -4.45 -11.90 0.85
N PHE A 152 -4.15 -10.83 0.11
CA PHE A 152 -4.65 -9.49 0.37
C PHE A 152 -5.23 -8.92 -0.93
N PRO A 153 -6.26 -8.06 -0.88
CA PRO A 153 -6.96 -7.58 -2.07
C PRO A 153 -6.19 -6.42 -2.72
N PHE A 154 -4.97 -6.69 -3.19
CA PHE A 154 -4.16 -5.74 -3.94
C PHE A 154 -3.57 -6.37 -5.20
N THR A 155 -3.29 -5.52 -6.19
CA THR A 155 -2.68 -5.86 -7.47
C THR A 155 -1.50 -4.95 -7.73
N ILE A 156 -0.37 -5.52 -8.14
CA ILE A 156 0.77 -4.77 -8.67
C ILE A 156 0.64 -4.71 -10.18
N ASN A 157 0.70 -3.51 -10.75
CA ASN A 157 0.77 -3.33 -12.21
C ASN A 157 2.11 -2.72 -12.57
N VAL A 158 2.74 -3.27 -13.59
CA VAL A 158 4.01 -2.79 -14.14
C VAL A 158 3.83 -2.61 -15.63
N ASN A 159 4.16 -1.43 -16.13
CA ASN A 159 4.24 -1.19 -17.56
C ASN A 159 5.71 -1.07 -17.97
N GLY A 160 6.02 -1.62 -19.13
CA GLY A 160 7.33 -1.51 -19.75
C GLY A 160 7.26 -1.69 -21.27
N PRO A 161 8.32 -1.34 -22.00
CA PRO A 161 8.38 -1.54 -23.44
C PRO A 161 8.19 -3.02 -23.78
N GLY A 162 7.39 -3.30 -24.81
CA GLY A 162 7.20 -4.66 -25.31
C GLY A 162 8.50 -5.29 -25.84
N ALA A 163 8.49 -6.61 -26.02
CA ALA A 163 9.67 -7.37 -26.45
C ALA A 163 10.32 -6.82 -27.73
N THR A 164 9.52 -6.34 -28.68
CA THR A 164 9.98 -5.73 -29.94
C THR A 164 10.69 -4.39 -29.69
N ALA A 165 10.14 -3.53 -28.83
CA ALA A 165 10.73 -2.24 -28.49
C ALA A 165 12.07 -2.42 -27.75
N LEU A 166 12.13 -3.40 -26.84
CA LEU A 166 13.38 -3.82 -26.19
C LEU A 166 14.39 -4.36 -27.21
N ALA A 167 13.97 -5.24 -28.12
CA ALA A 167 14.84 -5.79 -29.15
C ALA A 167 15.45 -4.70 -30.04
N TRP A 168 14.67 -3.72 -30.48
CA TRP A 168 15.17 -2.56 -31.22
C TRP A 168 16.17 -1.73 -30.42
N HIS A 169 15.91 -1.50 -29.12
CA HIS A 169 16.80 -0.74 -28.25
C HIS A 169 18.17 -1.42 -28.06
N TYR A 170 18.18 -2.75 -27.92
CA TYR A 170 19.41 -3.53 -27.71
C TYR A 170 20.06 -4.03 -29.00
N LEU A 171 19.41 -3.96 -30.17
CA LEU A 171 19.97 -4.41 -31.45
C LEU A 171 21.35 -3.78 -31.76
N PRO A 172 21.61 -2.47 -31.52
CA PRO A 172 22.91 -1.87 -31.80
C PRO A 172 24.06 -2.47 -30.99
N THR A 173 23.79 -2.99 -29.78
CA THR A 173 24.84 -3.58 -28.93
C THR A 173 25.29 -4.96 -29.45
N GLN A 174 24.51 -5.58 -30.33
CA GLN A 174 24.84 -6.85 -30.97
C GLN A 174 25.64 -6.68 -32.28
N LEU A 175 25.82 -5.44 -32.76
CA LEU A 175 26.57 -5.16 -33.99
C LEU A 175 28.00 -5.73 -33.99
N PRO A 176 28.81 -5.64 -32.90
CA PRO A 176 30.15 -6.21 -32.89
C PRO A 176 30.16 -7.73 -33.11
N LEU A 177 29.21 -8.44 -32.50
CA LEU A 177 29.08 -9.89 -32.66
C LEU A 177 28.60 -10.25 -34.08
N ALA A 178 27.65 -9.50 -34.62
CA ALA A 178 27.19 -9.67 -36.00
C ALA A 178 28.33 -9.48 -37.01
N VAL A 179 29.19 -8.46 -36.81
CA VAL A 179 30.38 -8.23 -37.65
C VAL A 179 31.35 -9.42 -37.56
N LEU A 180 31.65 -9.91 -36.35
CA LEU A 180 32.53 -11.06 -36.16
C LEU A 180 31.99 -12.34 -36.81
N LEU A 181 30.68 -12.55 -36.78
CA LEU A 181 30.03 -13.70 -37.44
C LEU A 181 29.97 -13.55 -38.97
N SER A 182 29.87 -12.31 -39.48
CA SER A 182 29.83 -12.03 -40.93
C SER A 182 31.18 -12.12 -41.63
N LEU A 183 32.28 -12.13 -40.88
CA LEU A 183 33.66 -12.22 -41.38
C LEU A 183 34.14 -13.68 -41.55
N ARG A 184 33.23 -14.65 -41.48
CA ARG A 184 33.51 -16.07 -41.73
C ARG A 184 33.10 -16.50 -43.12
#